data_AF-A0A815INX4-F1
#
_entry.id   AF-A0A815INX4-F1
#
_cell.length_a   1.000
_cell.length_b   1.000
_cell.length_c   1.000
_cell.angle_alpha   90.00
_cell.angle_beta   90.00
_cell.angle_gamma   90.00
#
_symmetry.space_group_name_H-M   'P 1'
#
loop_
_entity.id
_entity.type
_entity.pdbx_description
1 polymer ?
#
loop_
_entity_poly.entity_id
_entity_poly.type
_entity_poly.pdbx_seq_one_letter_code
_entity_poly.pdbx_strand_id
1 'polypeptide(L)'
;MSGFSLWTTNTTLGGENFVNNGFVGINSNSQTNVQHLNEFSLKPNQLVFHPGVNNAHACIRFTVPSAGFYDVEGVFFSPGPPSAPDGYATTDVHLSINDVELRSLWINQNSGMLIFRQIYLNVGDTVQFEIGWGQNNNYLRDTTAANIIIVAYS
;
A
#
# COMPACT_ATOMS: atom_id res chain seq x y z
N MET A 1 -3.60 3.09 -21.05
CA MET A 1 -2.52 2.17 -20.63
C MET A 1 -3.14 1.13 -19.72
N SER A 2 -2.97 -0.15 -20.03
CA SER A 2 -3.41 -1.28 -19.19
C SER A 2 -2.28 -1.73 -18.27
N GLY A 3 -2.59 -2.23 -17.08
CA GLY A 3 -1.61 -2.70 -16.09
C GLY A 3 -1.47 -1.78 -14.88
N PHE A 4 -0.41 -1.98 -14.09
CA PHE A 4 -0.16 -1.20 -12.88
C PHE A 4 0.49 0.14 -13.22
N SER A 5 -0.08 1.21 -12.66
CA SER A 5 0.54 2.53 -12.56
C SER A 5 0.90 2.78 -11.10
N LEU A 6 2.19 3.00 -10.85
CA LEU A 6 2.70 3.44 -9.57
C LEU A 6 2.80 4.97 -9.60
N TRP A 7 2.15 5.64 -8.66
CA TRP A 7 2.36 7.07 -8.45
C TRP A 7 3.43 7.20 -7.37
N THR A 8 4.67 7.41 -7.79
CA THR A 8 5.80 7.64 -6.89
C THR A 8 6.35 9.04 -7.11
N THR A 9 6.79 9.69 -6.04
CA THR A 9 7.61 10.89 -6.12
C THR A 9 9.10 10.60 -5.97
N ASN A 10 9.52 9.34 -5.67
CA ASN A 10 10.95 8.98 -5.62
C ASN A 10 11.19 7.44 -5.64
N THR A 11 12.20 6.98 -6.40
CA THR A 11 12.50 5.54 -6.65
C THR A 11 13.71 5.00 -5.87
N THR A 12 14.29 5.73 -4.92
CA THR A 12 15.53 5.31 -4.24
C THR A 12 15.31 5.31 -2.73
N LEU A 13 15.24 4.15 -2.07
CA LEU A 13 15.09 4.07 -0.61
C LEU A 13 16.40 4.52 0.10
N GLY A 14 16.44 5.74 0.66
CA GLY A 14 17.51 6.17 1.59
C GLY A 14 17.75 7.68 1.69
N GLY A 15 17.29 8.35 2.75
CA GLY A 15 17.43 9.81 2.99
C GLY A 15 16.26 10.50 3.71
N GLU A 16 16.49 11.46 4.60
CA GLU A 16 15.47 11.99 5.52
C GLU A 16 14.25 12.72 4.87
N ASN A 17 14.24 12.91 3.54
CA ASN A 17 13.12 13.48 2.78
C ASN A 17 12.04 12.46 2.32
N PHE A 18 12.14 11.16 2.66
CA PHE A 18 11.15 10.13 2.23
C PHE A 18 9.76 10.29 2.82
N VAL A 19 9.67 10.81 4.04
CA VAL A 19 8.44 10.78 4.84
C VAL A 19 7.44 11.87 4.41
N ASN A 20 7.89 13.00 3.84
CA ASN A 20 7.00 14.15 3.67
C ASN A 20 6.04 14.05 2.47
N ASN A 21 6.40 13.41 1.36
CA ASN A 21 5.59 13.47 0.13
C ASN A 21 4.74 12.22 -0.15
N GLY A 22 4.79 11.23 0.73
CA GLY A 22 4.20 9.92 0.51
C GLY A 22 4.87 9.16 -0.64
N PHE A 23 4.93 7.84 -0.55
CA PHE A 23 5.52 7.04 -1.61
C PHE A 23 4.94 5.63 -1.67
N VAL A 24 5.07 5.04 -2.86
CA VAL A 24 4.99 3.60 -3.08
C VAL A 24 6.36 3.15 -3.58
N GLY A 25 6.89 2.07 -3.01
CA GLY A 25 8.23 1.60 -3.31
C GLY A 25 8.33 0.09 -3.25
N ILE A 26 9.45 -0.44 -3.75
CA ILE A 26 9.80 -1.85 -3.62
C ILE A 26 11.23 -1.94 -3.14
N ASN A 27 11.52 -2.85 -2.21
CA ASN A 27 12.91 -3.19 -1.94
C ASN A 27 13.46 -4.05 -3.09
N SER A 28 14.06 -3.41 -4.10
CA SER A 28 14.62 -4.08 -5.27
C SER A 28 15.95 -4.80 -4.99
N ASN A 29 16.46 -4.79 -3.76
CA ASN A 29 17.67 -5.48 -3.38
C ASN A 29 17.39 -6.95 -3.07
N SER A 30 18.41 -7.79 -3.20
CA SER A 30 18.36 -9.20 -2.77
C SER A 30 18.46 -9.39 -1.25
N GLN A 31 18.63 -8.30 -0.49
CA GLN A 31 18.82 -8.29 0.96
C GLN A 31 17.71 -7.52 1.67
N THR A 32 17.46 -7.87 2.93
CA THR A 32 16.58 -7.09 3.81
C THR A 32 17.20 -5.71 4.05
N ASN A 33 16.44 -4.65 3.78
CA ASN A 33 16.83 -3.28 4.09
C ASN A 33 16.25 -2.89 5.45
N VAL A 34 17.11 -2.53 6.40
CA VAL A 34 16.71 -2.09 7.74
C VAL A 34 16.84 -0.58 7.82
N GLN A 35 15.74 0.10 8.13
CA GLN A 35 15.69 1.54 8.33
C GLN A 35 15.60 1.81 9.82
N HIS A 36 16.73 2.22 10.41
CA HIS A 36 16.86 2.39 11.85
C HIS A 36 16.14 3.62 12.40
N LEU A 37 15.98 4.70 11.62
CA LEU A 37 15.32 5.93 12.06
C LEU A 37 13.80 5.80 12.16
N ASN A 38 13.21 4.98 11.29
CA ASN A 38 11.77 4.70 11.23
C ASN A 38 11.43 3.28 11.71
N GLU A 39 12.41 2.59 12.28
CA GLU A 39 12.31 1.26 12.90
C GLU A 39 11.58 0.20 12.05
N PHE A 40 11.82 0.15 10.74
CA PHE A 40 11.21 -0.88 9.89
C PHE A 40 12.23 -1.71 9.12
N SER A 41 11.84 -2.93 8.76
CA SER A 41 12.64 -3.83 7.92
C SER A 41 11.85 -4.29 6.70
N LEU A 42 12.41 -4.07 5.50
CA LEU A 42 11.80 -4.49 4.24
C LEU A 42 12.53 -5.70 3.67
N LYS A 43 11.81 -6.79 3.48
CA LYS A 43 12.32 -8.01 2.84
C LYS A 43 12.64 -7.75 1.35
N PRO A 44 13.47 -8.58 0.72
CA PRO A 44 13.67 -8.53 -0.73
C PRO A 44 12.34 -8.57 -1.50
N ASN A 45 12.20 -7.73 -2.52
CA ASN A 45 11.04 -7.59 -3.40
C ASN A 45 9.72 -7.22 -2.70
N GLN A 46 9.78 -6.71 -1.47
CA GLN A 46 8.59 -6.33 -0.72
C GLN A 46 8.07 -4.96 -1.18
N LEU A 47 6.80 -4.92 -1.59
CA LEU A 47 6.07 -3.69 -1.88
C LEU A 47 5.75 -2.96 -0.58
N VAL A 48 5.91 -1.64 -0.61
CA VAL A 48 5.72 -0.78 0.55
C VAL A 48 5.06 0.54 0.15
N PHE A 49 4.27 1.07 1.07
CA PHE A 49 3.60 2.34 1.01
C PHE A 49 3.99 3.16 2.23
N HIS A 50 3.99 4.46 2.08
CA HIS A 50 4.07 5.39 3.21
C HIS A 50 3.20 6.60 2.89
N PRO A 51 2.23 6.97 3.74
CA PRO A 51 1.44 8.18 3.53
C PRO A 51 2.33 9.43 3.70
N GLY A 52 2.03 10.51 2.97
CA GLY A 52 2.73 11.78 3.08
C GLY A 52 2.12 12.71 4.14
N VAL A 53 2.67 13.91 4.27
CA VAL A 53 2.11 14.95 5.14
C VAL A 53 0.70 15.35 4.68
N ASN A 54 -0.09 15.95 5.59
CA ASN A 54 -1.46 16.37 5.36
C ASN A 54 -2.40 15.26 4.85
N ASN A 55 -2.20 14.02 5.31
CA ASN A 55 -2.93 12.82 4.90
C ASN A 55 -2.88 12.59 3.39
N ALA A 56 -1.73 12.86 2.76
CA ALA A 56 -1.51 12.52 1.36
C ALA A 56 -1.40 10.99 1.22
N HIS A 57 -2.44 10.35 0.70
CA HIS A 57 -2.48 8.89 0.56
C HIS A 57 -1.43 8.39 -0.44
N ALA A 58 -0.77 7.29 -0.10
CA ALA A 58 0.06 6.55 -1.04
C ALA A 58 -0.80 5.57 -1.84
N CYS A 59 -0.77 5.65 -3.17
CA CYS A 59 -1.70 4.94 -4.05
C CYS A 59 -0.98 4.08 -5.09
N ILE A 60 -1.48 2.85 -5.29
CA ILE A 60 -1.22 2.06 -6.51
C ILE A 60 -2.53 1.85 -7.27
N ARG A 61 -2.49 2.01 -8.60
CA ARG A 61 -3.66 1.88 -9.47
C ARG A 61 -3.43 0.81 -10.52
N PHE A 62 -4.37 -0.10 -10.65
CA PHE A 62 -4.44 -1.10 -11.71
C PHE A 62 -5.54 -0.71 -12.70
N THR A 63 -5.18 -0.56 -13.98
CA THR A 63 -6.14 -0.32 -15.05
C THR A 63 -6.48 -1.64 -15.74
N VAL A 64 -7.77 -1.98 -15.72
CA VAL A 64 -8.30 -3.26 -16.20
C VAL A 64 -8.02 -3.44 -17.70
N PRO A 65 -7.27 -4.50 -18.10
CA PRO A 65 -6.87 -4.72 -19.49
C PRO A 65 -7.96 -5.34 -20.36
N SER A 66 -8.89 -6.10 -19.76
CA SER A 66 -9.91 -6.91 -20.43
C SER A 66 -11.18 -6.92 -19.59
N ALA A 67 -12.35 -6.89 -20.21
CA ALA A 67 -13.59 -7.04 -19.45
C ALA A 67 -13.75 -8.47 -18.95
N GLY A 68 -14.24 -8.66 -17.73
CA GLY A 68 -14.42 -9.99 -17.13
C GLY A 68 -14.64 -9.93 -15.62
N PHE A 69 -14.71 -11.11 -14.99
CA PHE A 69 -14.74 -11.21 -13.53
C PHE A 69 -13.33 -11.18 -12.96
N TYR A 70 -13.16 -10.49 -11.82
CA TYR A 70 -11.90 -10.34 -11.13
C TYR A 70 -12.03 -10.68 -9.65
N ASP A 71 -10.99 -11.32 -9.13
CA ASP A 71 -10.70 -11.42 -7.69
C ASP A 71 -9.59 -10.42 -7.37
N VAL A 72 -9.81 -9.60 -6.35
CA VAL A 72 -8.93 -8.52 -5.92
C VAL A 72 -8.61 -8.71 -4.45
N GLU A 73 -7.34 -8.82 -4.12
CA GLU A 73 -6.86 -9.05 -2.76
C GLU A 73 -5.68 -8.13 -2.45
N GLY A 74 -5.73 -7.48 -1.28
CA GLY A 74 -4.63 -6.73 -0.69
C GLY A 74 -4.40 -7.22 0.74
N VAL A 75 -3.21 -7.73 1.02
CA VAL A 75 -2.76 -8.10 2.37
C VAL A 75 -1.74 -7.07 2.82
N PHE A 76 -1.97 -6.45 3.96
CA PHE A 76 -1.17 -5.34 4.50
C PHE A 76 -0.54 -5.75 5.82
N PHE A 77 0.67 -5.27 6.09
CA PHE A 77 1.42 -5.63 7.29
C PHE A 77 2.36 -4.51 7.72
N SER A 78 2.51 -4.38 9.04
CA SER A 78 3.47 -3.46 9.65
C SER A 78 4.89 -4.05 9.54
N PRO A 79 5.82 -3.39 8.84
CA PRO A 79 7.21 -3.84 8.72
C PRO A 79 8.08 -3.46 9.93
N GLY A 80 7.55 -2.68 10.87
CA GLY A 80 8.20 -2.32 12.14
C GLY A 80 7.90 -3.32 13.27
N PRO A 81 8.79 -3.44 14.28
CA PRO A 81 8.59 -4.33 15.40
C PRO A 81 7.50 -3.80 16.34
N PRO A 82 6.74 -4.67 17.03
CA PRO A 82 5.74 -4.25 18.01
C PRO A 82 6.33 -3.46 19.20
N SER A 83 7.64 -3.50 19.38
CA SER A 83 8.36 -2.77 20.43
C SER A 83 8.67 -1.31 20.08
N ALA A 84 8.30 -0.84 18.89
CA ALA A 84 8.44 0.57 18.55
C ALA A 84 7.59 1.46 19.49
N PRO A 85 7.97 2.72 19.78
CA PRO A 85 7.20 3.67 20.58
C PRO A 85 5.69 3.72 20.31
N ASP A 86 5.28 3.61 19.05
CA ASP A 86 3.87 3.63 18.61
C ASP A 86 3.30 2.22 18.35
N GLY A 87 4.09 1.17 18.60
CA GLY A 87 3.75 -0.22 18.35
C GLY A 87 3.83 -0.60 16.87
N TYR A 88 2.75 -1.15 16.32
CA TYR A 88 2.62 -1.40 14.89
C TYR A 88 2.27 -0.10 14.14
N ALA A 89 2.50 -0.07 12.82
CA ALA A 89 1.97 0.99 11.97
C ALA A 89 0.46 1.20 12.23
N THR A 90 0.04 2.45 12.19
CA THR A 90 -1.31 2.90 12.52
C THR A 90 -1.95 3.54 11.29
N THR A 91 -2.21 2.76 10.25
CA THR A 91 -2.70 3.25 8.96
C THR A 91 -4.16 2.89 8.71
N ASP A 92 -4.80 3.60 7.77
CA ASP A 92 -5.96 3.12 7.04
C ASP A 92 -5.53 2.62 5.67
N VAL A 93 -6.15 1.53 5.24
CA VAL A 93 -6.01 0.99 3.89
C VAL A 93 -7.37 1.00 3.22
N HIS A 94 -7.40 1.44 1.97
CA HIS A 94 -8.62 1.58 1.18
C HIS A 94 -8.51 0.77 -0.10
N LEU A 95 -9.65 0.26 -0.55
CA LEU A 95 -9.82 -0.35 -1.86
C LEU A 95 -10.97 0.36 -2.58
N SER A 96 -10.66 0.93 -3.74
CA SER A 96 -11.59 1.73 -4.55
C SER A 96 -11.67 1.20 -5.98
N ILE A 97 -12.85 1.33 -6.60
CA ILE A 97 -13.03 1.14 -8.05
C ILE A 97 -13.51 2.45 -8.66
N ASN A 98 -12.82 2.94 -9.70
CA ASN A 98 -13.16 4.19 -10.37
C ASN A 98 -13.35 5.35 -9.37
N ASP A 99 -12.41 5.46 -8.42
CA ASP A 99 -12.42 6.46 -7.34
C ASP A 99 -13.60 6.35 -6.35
N VAL A 100 -14.35 5.25 -6.38
CA VAL A 100 -15.41 4.93 -5.41
C VAL A 100 -14.91 3.88 -4.43
N GLU A 101 -14.84 4.23 -3.15
CA GLU A 101 -14.43 3.30 -2.09
C GLU A 101 -15.40 2.11 -2.00
N LEU A 102 -14.85 0.91 -2.09
CA LEU A 102 -15.57 -0.33 -1.79
C LEU A 102 -15.42 -0.74 -0.33
N ARG A 103 -14.21 -0.57 0.23
CA ARG A 103 -13.89 -0.94 1.61
C ARG A 103 -12.67 -0.22 2.11
N SER A 104 -12.67 0.02 3.40
CA SER A 104 -11.52 0.46 4.17
C SER A 104 -11.31 -0.41 5.40
N LEU A 105 -10.08 -0.44 5.91
CA LEU A 105 -9.69 -1.15 7.12
C LEU A 105 -8.61 -0.36 7.86
N TRP A 106 -8.69 -0.32 9.18
CA TRP A 106 -7.60 0.16 10.04
C TRP A 106 -6.56 -0.94 10.25
N ILE A 107 -5.30 -0.59 10.05
CA ILE A 107 -4.14 -1.40 10.43
C ILE A 107 -3.57 -0.76 11.69
N ASN A 108 -3.72 -1.43 12.83
CA ASN A 108 -3.11 -1.06 14.11
C ASN A 108 -2.53 -2.30 14.82
N GLN A 109 -2.29 -3.34 14.04
CA GLN A 109 -1.82 -4.65 14.44
C GLN A 109 -0.85 -5.17 13.38
N ASN A 110 -0.30 -6.37 13.58
CA ASN A 110 0.70 -6.93 12.67
C ASN A 110 0.26 -6.97 11.19
N SER A 111 -1.03 -7.24 10.92
CA SER A 111 -1.55 -7.31 9.55
C SER A 111 -3.05 -7.09 9.42
N GLY A 112 -3.50 -6.81 8.20
CA GLY A 112 -4.91 -6.75 7.80
C GLY A 112 -5.08 -7.13 6.34
N MET A 113 -6.33 -7.38 5.91
CA MET A 113 -6.62 -7.85 4.56
C MET A 113 -7.91 -7.26 4.02
N LEU A 114 -7.86 -6.81 2.76
CA LEU A 114 -9.01 -6.43 1.95
C LEU A 114 -9.16 -7.45 0.82
N ILE A 115 -10.34 -8.04 0.71
CA ILE A 115 -10.62 -9.06 -0.31
C ILE A 115 -11.99 -8.83 -0.92
N PHE A 116 -12.04 -8.89 -2.25
CA PHE A 116 -13.26 -8.90 -3.03
C PHE A 116 -13.16 -9.93 -4.13
N ARG A 117 -14.26 -10.64 -4.35
CA ARG A 117 -14.32 -11.81 -5.23
C ARG A 117 -15.41 -11.62 -6.26
N GLN A 118 -15.18 -12.11 -7.47
CA GLN A 118 -16.15 -12.12 -8.57
C GLN A 118 -16.71 -10.72 -8.91
N ILE A 119 -15.87 -9.69 -8.90
CA ILE A 119 -16.29 -8.36 -9.36
C ILE A 119 -16.21 -8.33 -10.89
N TYR A 120 -17.29 -7.94 -11.56
CA TYR A 120 -17.24 -7.67 -12.99
C TYR A 120 -16.61 -6.30 -13.24
N LEU A 121 -15.54 -6.24 -14.04
CA LEU A 121 -14.86 -5.02 -14.43
C LEU A 121 -14.83 -4.88 -15.95
N ASN A 122 -14.97 -3.65 -16.44
CA ASN A 122 -14.83 -3.29 -17.85
C ASN A 122 -13.38 -2.89 -18.18
N VAL A 123 -13.02 -2.99 -19.46
CA VAL A 123 -11.75 -2.42 -19.94
C VAL A 123 -11.66 -0.95 -19.57
N GLY A 124 -10.57 -0.56 -18.92
CA GLY A 124 -10.34 0.82 -18.51
C GLY A 124 -10.86 1.17 -17.11
N ASP A 125 -11.65 0.30 -16.46
CA ASP A 125 -11.95 0.45 -15.04
C ASP A 125 -10.63 0.45 -14.24
N THR A 126 -10.63 1.17 -13.12
CA THR A 126 -9.46 1.31 -12.26
C THR A 126 -9.71 0.68 -10.90
N VAL A 127 -8.81 -0.19 -10.46
CA VAL A 127 -8.78 -0.75 -9.11
C VAL A 127 -7.64 -0.08 -8.36
N GLN A 128 -7.90 0.45 -7.17
CA GLN A 128 -6.96 1.29 -6.44
C GLN A 128 -6.80 0.81 -5.01
N PHE A 129 -5.56 0.75 -4.55
CA PHE A 129 -5.24 0.56 -3.14
C PHE A 129 -4.53 1.80 -2.63
N GLU A 130 -5.05 2.37 -1.55
CA GLU A 130 -4.58 3.61 -0.96
C GLU A 130 -4.26 3.40 0.51
N ILE A 131 -3.19 4.03 1.01
CA ILE A 131 -2.79 3.97 2.43
C ILE A 131 -2.65 5.39 2.97
N GLY A 132 -3.35 5.67 4.08
CA GLY A 132 -3.40 6.96 4.76
C GLY A 132 -2.86 6.93 6.20
N TRP A 133 -3.11 8.02 6.93
CA TRP A 133 -2.65 8.27 8.32
C TRP A 133 -3.27 7.40 9.41
N GLY A 134 -4.31 6.64 9.11
CA GLY A 134 -5.03 5.90 10.13
C GLY A 134 -5.63 6.79 11.23
N GLN A 135 -5.88 6.19 12.39
CA GLN A 135 -6.68 6.81 13.45
C GLN A 135 -5.92 7.82 14.32
N ASN A 136 -4.59 7.74 14.37
CA ASN A 136 -3.78 8.64 15.20
C ASN A 136 -3.51 10.00 14.51
N ASN A 137 -3.99 10.18 13.26
CA ASN A 137 -3.81 11.37 12.44
C ASN A 137 -2.34 11.78 12.30
N ASN A 138 -1.47 10.79 12.13
CA ASN A 138 -0.04 10.97 11.94
C ASN A 138 0.42 10.14 10.73
N TYR A 139 1.62 10.42 10.22
CA TYR A 139 2.29 9.61 9.20
C TYR A 139 3.61 9.04 9.70
N LEU A 140 4.10 9.51 10.85
CA LEU A 140 5.36 9.05 11.39
C LEU A 140 5.26 7.56 11.68
N ARG A 141 6.13 6.77 11.03
CA ARG A 141 6.24 5.31 11.19
C ARG A 141 5.06 4.51 10.62
N ASP A 142 4.33 5.12 9.68
CA ASP A 142 3.20 4.48 8.98
C ASP A 142 3.58 3.77 7.69
N THR A 143 4.87 3.47 7.52
CA THR A 143 5.34 2.53 6.49
C THR A 143 4.52 1.26 6.60
N THR A 144 3.74 0.95 5.56
CA THR A 144 2.90 -0.24 5.51
C THR A 144 3.31 -1.04 4.30
N ALA A 145 3.70 -2.28 4.51
CA ALA A 145 4.06 -3.16 3.42
C ALA A 145 2.86 -4.01 2.99
N ALA A 146 2.83 -4.41 1.72
CA ALA A 146 1.66 -5.04 1.14
C ALA A 146 2.00 -6.14 0.13
N ASN A 147 1.07 -7.09 -0.01
CA ASN A 147 0.99 -8.01 -1.13
C ASN A 147 -0.35 -7.77 -1.83
N ILE A 148 -0.32 -7.48 -3.12
CA ILE A 148 -1.52 -7.23 -3.92
C ILE A 148 -1.62 -8.29 -5.01
N ILE A 149 -2.79 -8.91 -5.11
CA ILE A 149 -3.10 -9.95 -6.08
C ILE A 149 -4.39 -9.55 -6.79
N ILE A 150 -4.34 -9.51 -8.13
CA ILE A 150 -5.50 -9.29 -8.99
C ILE A 150 -5.51 -10.42 -10.01
N VAL A 151 -6.58 -11.22 -10.03
CA VAL A 151 -6.74 -12.37 -10.93
C VAL A 151 -7.98 -12.16 -11.77
N ALA A 152 -7.84 -12.29 -13.09
CA ALA A 152 -8.96 -12.28 -14.03
C ALA A 152 -9.46 -13.71 -14.26
N TYR A 153 -10.77 -13.86 -14.37
CA TYR A 153 -11.44 -15.08 -14.80
C TYR A 153 -12.10 -14.85 -16.15
N SER A 154 -11.97 -15.85 -17.02
CA SER A 154 -12.69 -15.97 -18.29
C SER A 154 -14.06 -16.59 -18.09
#